data_AF-H9ME48-F1
#
_entry.id   AF-H9ME48-F1
#
_cell.length_a   1.000
_cell.length_b   1.000
_cell.length_c   1.000
_cell.angle_alpha   90.00
_cell.angle_beta   90.00
_cell.angle_gamma   90.00
#
_symmetry.space_group_name_H-M   'P 1'
#
loop_
_entity.id
_entity.type
_entity.pdbx_description
1 polymer ?
#
loop_
_entity_poly.entity_id
_entity_poly.type
_entity_poly.pdbx_seq_one_letter_code
_entity_poly.pdbx_strand_id
1 'polypeptide(L)' 'HSYFEKALSLRQNIDILGALKTAGIKPDGSHYSLSDIKEAIKQNTGQLPGIDCNTSAEGEHQLYQVYVCVDKSDASTVI' A
#
# COMPACT_ATOMS: atom_id res chain seq x y z
N HIS A 1 21.77 10.71 4.39
CA HIS A 1 21.10 11.31 3.23
C HIS A 1 20.42 10.24 2.38
N SER A 2 21.16 9.25 1.87
CA SER A 2 20.65 8.16 1.01
C SER A 2 19.44 7.38 1.54
N TYR A 3 19.33 7.13 2.86
CA TYR A 3 18.17 6.44 3.44
C TYR A 3 16.85 7.17 3.16
N PHE A 4 16.80 8.48 3.44
CA PHE A 4 15.59 9.29 3.23
C PHE A 4 15.29 9.50 1.75
N GLU A 5 16.34 9.66 0.93
CA GLU A 5 16.21 9.77 -0.52
C GLU A 5 15.58 8.50 -1.12
N LYS A 6 16.05 7.32 -0.73
CA LYS A 6 15.44 6.05 -1.17
C LYS A 6 13.98 5.92 -0.74
N ALA A 7 13.65 6.30 0.49
CA ALA A 7 12.27 6.28 0.97
C ALA A 7 11.36 7.22 0.15
N LEU A 8 11.84 8.41 -0.22
CA LEU A 8 11.12 9.34 -1.08
C LEU A 8 10.93 8.76 -2.48
N SER A 9 11.98 8.19 -3.09
CA SER A 9 11.91 7.55 -4.41
C SER A 9 10.95 6.36 -4.43
N LEU A 10 10.98 5.50 -3.40
CA LEU A 10 10.04 4.39 -3.25
C LEU A 10 8.60 4.88 -3.18
N ARG A 11 8.32 5.91 -2.37
CA ARG A 11 6.97 6.49 -2.25
C ARG A 11 6.49 7.09 -3.58
N GLN A 12 7.38 7.67 -4.38
CA GLN A 12 7.02 8.21 -5.70
C GLN A 12 6.69 7.10 -6.71
N ASN A 13 7.39 5.97 -6.64
CA ASN A 13 7.20 4.85 -7.57
C ASN A 13 6.05 3.91 -7.18
N ILE A 14 5.69 3.85 -5.89
CA ILE A 14 4.63 2.98 -5.37
C ILE A 14 3.37 3.84 -5.10
N ASP A 15 2.58 4.06 -6.14
CA ASP A 15 1.32 4.83 -6.04
C ASP A 15 0.16 3.96 -5.56
N ILE A 16 0.09 3.73 -4.25
CA ILE A 16 -0.98 2.96 -3.59
C ILE A 16 -2.35 3.56 -3.89
N LEU A 17 -2.49 4.89 -3.84
CA LEU A 17 -3.78 5.53 -4.02
C LEU A 17 -4.26 5.39 -5.48
N GLY A 18 -3.35 5.56 -6.45
CA GLY A 18 -3.64 5.33 -7.86
C GLY A 18 -4.03 3.89 -8.15
N ALA A 19 -3.32 2.92 -7.58
CA ALA A 19 -3.62 1.49 -7.70
C ALA A 19 -5.03 1.16 -7.19
N LEU A 20 -5.36 1.59 -5.96
CA LEU A 20 -6.69 1.39 -5.38
C LEU A 20 -7.80 2.04 -6.21
N LYS A 21 -7.61 3.29 -6.64
CA LYS A 21 -8.59 4.00 -7.47
C LYS A 21 -8.84 3.32 -8.82
N THR A 22 -7.79 2.77 -9.44
CA THR A 22 -7.89 2.04 -10.71
C THR A 22 -8.75 0.79 -10.56
N ALA A 23 -8.67 0.12 -9.40
CA ALA A 23 -9.53 -1.00 -9.03
C ALA A 23 -10.93 -0.59 -8.51
N GLY A 24 -11.27 0.71 -8.52
CA GLY A 24 -12.54 1.22 -8.02
C GLY A 24 -12.61 1.37 -6.50
N ILE A 25 -11.53 1.13 -5.76
CA ILE A 25 -11.43 1.28 -4.31
C ILE A 25 -11.11 2.74 -3.98
N LYS A 26 -12.01 3.39 -3.25
CA LYS A 26 -11.95 4.83 -2.97
C LYS A 26 -11.92 5.11 -1.47
N PRO A 27 -11.24 6.17 -1.01
CA PRO A 27 -11.28 6.61 0.38
C PRO A 27 -12.58 7.38 0.67
N ASP A 28 -13.72 6.70 0.57
CA ASP A 28 -15.07 7.27 0.71
C ASP A 28 -15.86 6.70 1.90
N GLY A 29 -15.19 5.91 2.75
CA GLY A 29 -15.82 5.24 3.90
C GLY A 29 -16.54 3.93 3.55
N SER A 30 -16.55 3.51 2.29
CA SER A 30 -17.08 2.20 1.90
C SER A 30 -16.18 1.06 2.38
N HIS A 31 -16.77 -0.12 2.55
CA HIS A 31 -16.05 -1.34 2.90
C HIS A 31 -15.61 -2.09 1.65
N TYR A 32 -14.39 -2.61 1.69
CA TYR A 32 -13.81 -3.43 0.63
C TYR A 32 -13.19 -4.69 1.25
N SER A 33 -13.17 -5.78 0.50
CA SER A 33 -12.52 -7.00 1.00
C SER A 33 -11.01 -6.80 1.09
N LEU A 34 -10.38 -7.40 2.10
CA LEU A 34 -8.93 -7.36 2.27
C LEU A 34 -8.19 -7.96 1.05
N SER A 35 -8.79 -8.97 0.42
CA SER A 35 -8.26 -9.59 -0.81
C SER A 35 -8.25 -8.62 -1.98
N ASP A 36 -9.32 -7.83 -2.17
CA ASP A 36 -9.39 -6.86 -3.28
C ASP A 36 -8.37 -5.75 -3.09
N ILE A 37 -8.19 -5.25 -1.85
CA ILE A 37 -7.17 -4.26 -1.51
C ILE A 37 -5.77 -4.79 -1.85
N LYS A 38 -5.46 -6.03 -1.42
CA LYS A 38 -4.16 -6.65 -1.67
C LYS A 38 -3.89 -6.88 -3.16
N GLU A 39 -4.87 -7.38 -3.90
CA GLU A 39 -4.71 -7.65 -5.33
C GLU A 39 -4.59 -6.36 -6.13
N ALA A 40 -5.36 -5.31 -5.80
CA ALA A 40 -5.25 -4.01 -6.45
C ALA A 40 -3.84 -3.41 -6.32
N ILE A 41 -3.25 -3.47 -5.13
CA ILE A 41 -1.89 -2.98 -4.90
C ILE A 41 -0.86 -3.86 -5.63
N LYS A 42 -0.99 -5.19 -5.55
CA LYS A 42 -0.10 -6.14 -6.23
C LYS A 42 -0.11 -5.97 -7.75
N GLN A 43 -1.24 -5.66 -8.37
CA GLN A 43 -1.28 -5.41 -9.83
C GLN A 43 -0.41 -4.22 -10.24
N ASN A 44 -0.18 -3.26 -9.34
CA ASN A 44 0.68 -2.12 -9.59
C ASN A 44 2.15 -2.37 -9.19
N THR A 45 2.39 -3.05 -8.07
CA THR A 45 3.74 -3.27 -7.51
C THR A 45 4.41 -4.58 -7.95
N GLY A 46 3.64 -5.53 -8.50
CA GLY A 46 4.07 -6.89 -8.80
C GLY A 46 4.14 -7.83 -7.59
N GLN A 47 4.01 -7.32 -6.37
CA GLN A 47 4.18 -8.08 -5.12
C GLN A 47 3.03 -7.83 -4.13
N LEU A 48 2.71 -8.85 -3.33
CA LEU A 48 1.66 -8.74 -2.32
C LEU A 48 2.10 -7.82 -1.18
N PRO A 49 1.32 -6.77 -0.85
CA PRO A 49 1.64 -5.93 0.30
C PRO A 49 1.24 -6.60 1.62
N GLY A 50 1.91 -6.17 2.69
CA GLY A 50 1.38 -6.29 4.05
C GLY A 50 0.32 -5.23 4.30
N ILE A 51 -0.74 -5.57 5.04
CA ILE A 51 -1.82 -4.65 5.39
C ILE A 51 -1.99 -4.69 6.90
N ASP A 52 -2.01 -3.51 7.52
CA ASP A 52 -2.38 -3.32 8.90
C ASP A 52 -3.64 -2.45 8.97
N CYS A 53 -4.57 -2.89 9.80
CA CYS A 53 -5.84 -2.24 10.03
C CYS A 53 -5.91 -1.77 11.47
N ASN A 54 -6.43 -0.57 11.67
CA ASN A 54 -6.81 -0.12 13.02
C ASN A 54 -8.34 -0.13 13.15
N THR A 55 -8.81 0.31 14.32
CA THR A 55 -10.24 0.46 14.60
C THR A 55 -10.55 1.95 14.73
N SER A 56 -11.58 2.42 14.04
CA SER A 56 -12.04 3.82 14.09
C SER A 56 -12.76 4.11 15.42
N ALA A 57 -13.12 5.38 15.66
CA ALA A 57 -13.87 5.77 16.85
C ALA A 57 -15.27 5.13 16.90
N GLU A 58 -15.82 4.81 15.73
CA GLU A 58 -17.12 4.16 15.53
C GLU A 58 -17.03 2.62 15.68
N GLY A 59 -15.83 2.07 15.87
CA GLY A 59 -15.61 0.63 16.02
C GLY A 59 -15.34 -0.13 14.72
N GLU A 60 -15.23 0.57 13.58
CA GLU A 60 -15.03 -0.05 12.28
C GLU A 60 -13.55 -0.36 12.01
N HIS A 61 -13.27 -1.51 11.40
CA HIS A 61 -11.93 -1.81 10.92
C HIS A 61 -11.64 -1.04 9.63
N GLN A 62 -10.57 -0.26 9.64
CA GLN A 62 -10.15 0.56 8.49
C GLN A 62 -8.70 0.30 8.12
N LEU A 63 -8.41 0.43 6.82
CA LEU A 63 -7.04 0.36 6.30
C LEU A 63 -6.20 1.48 6.94
N TYR A 64 -5.11 1.10 7.63
CA TYR A 64 -4.27 2.04 8.35
C TYR A 64 -2.87 2.15 7.73
N GLN A 65 -2.18 1.04 7.57
CA GLN A 65 -0.83 1.03 6.97
C GLN A 65 -0.72 -0.05 5.89
N VAL A 66 0.12 0.25 4.90
CA VAL A 66 0.53 -0.68 3.85
C VAL A 66 2.03 -0.87 3.95
N TYR A 67 2.47 -2.12 3.99
CA TYR A 67 3.87 -2.50 4.02
C TYR A 67 4.29 -3.08 2.68
N VAL A 68 5.45 -2.65 2.19
CA VAL A 68 6.08 -3.17 0.98
C VAL A 68 7.50 -3.59 1.33
N CYS A 69 7.88 -4.80 0.92
CA CYS A 69 9.23 -5.30 1.09
C CYS A 69 10.12 -4.78 -0.04
N VAL A 70 11.38 -4.48 0.29
CA VAL A 70 12.38 -4.04 -0.70
C VAL A 70 13.64 -4.88 -0.58
N ASP A 71 14.32 -5.08 -1.71
CA ASP A 71 15.58 -5.82 -1.74
C ASP A 71 16.62 -5.10 -0.86
N LYS A 72 17.28 -5.84 0.01
CA LYS A 72 18.24 -5.28 0.96
C LYS A 72 19.47 -4.66 0.27
N SER A 73 19.86 -5.17 -0.89
CA SER A 73 21.06 -4.75 -1.62
C SER A 73 20.91 -3.35 -2.23
N ASP A 74 19.73 -3.04 -2.77
CA ASP A 74 19.47 -1.76 -3.44
C ASP A 74 18.45 -0.88 -2.73
N ALA A 75 17.68 -1.42 -1.77
CA ALA A 75 16.60 -0.75 -1.04
C ALA A 75 15.67 0.08 -1.93
N SER A 76 15.42 -0.38 -3.16
CA SER A 76 14.66 0.30 -4.21
C SER A 76 13.77 -0.67 -5.00
N THR A 77 14.20 -1.91 -5.17
CA THR A 77 13.43 -2.95 -5.87
C THR A 77 12.40 -3.56 -4.92
N VAL A 78 11.13 -3.61 -5.32
CA VAL A 78 10.06 -4.25 -4.56
C VAL A 78 10.11 -5.78 -4.74
N ILE A 79 10.08 -6.53 -3.64
CA ILE A 79 10.19 -8.01 -3.61
C ILE A 79 9.13 -8.67 -2.76
#